data_AF-A0A661LDU0-F1
#
_entry.id   AF-A0A661LDU0-F1
#
_cell.length_a   1.000
_cell.length_b   1.000
_cell.length_c   1.000
_cell.angle_alpha   90.00
_cell.angle_beta   90.00
_cell.angle_gamma   90.00
#
_symmetry.space_group_name_H-M   'P 1'
#
loop_
_entity.id
_entity.type
_entity.pdbx_description
1 polymer ?
#
loop_
_entity_poly.entity_id
_entity_poly.type
_entity_poly.pdbx_seq_one_letter_code
_entity_poly.pdbx_strand_id
1 'polypeptide(L)' 'MMASLNKVMLIGYLGADPELRYTPSGAAVANFRIATKDQWTSKEGEKQERTEW' A
#
# COMPACT_ATOMS: atom_id res chain seq x y z
N MET A 1 -26.12 -1.29 -17.58
CA MET A 1 -24.67 -1.28 -17.32
C MET A 1 -24.46 -1.86 -15.94
N MET A 2 -23.73 -2.97 -15.81
CA MET A 2 -23.44 -3.58 -14.51
C MET A 2 -22.48 -2.68 -13.73
N ALA A 3 -22.77 -2.42 -12.46
CA ALA A 3 -21.85 -1.73 -11.57
C ALA A 3 -20.68 -2.68 -11.23
N SER A 4 -19.44 -2.26 -11.49
CA SER A 4 -18.24 -2.96 -11.03
C SER A 4 -17.80 -2.38 -9.68
N LEU A 5 -17.32 -3.24 -8.78
CA LEU A 5 -16.72 -2.83 -7.51
C LEU A 5 -15.20 -2.79 -7.66
N ASN A 6 -14.61 -1.62 -7.44
CA ASN A 6 -13.17 -1.47 -7.23
C ASN A 6 -12.95 -0.97 -5.79
N LYS A 7 -12.36 -1.82 -4.94
CA LYS A 7 -12.08 -1.52 -3.54
C LYS A 7 -10.72 -2.09 -3.16
N VAL A 8 -9.91 -1.27 -2.49
CA VAL A 8 -8.61 -1.66 -1.94
C VAL A 8 -8.58 -1.35 -0.45
N MET A 9 -8.04 -2.27 0.35
CA MET A 9 -7.79 -2.08 1.79
C MET A 9 -6.36 -2.49 2.08
N LEU A 10 -5.55 -1.58 2.64
CA LEU A 10 -4.15 -1.80 2.95
C LEU A 10 -3.90 -1.52 4.44
N ILE A 11 -3.09 -2.35 5.08
CA ILE A 11 -2.60 -2.15 6.45
C ILE A 11 -1.09 -2.37 6.41
N GLY A 12 -0.32 -1.38 6.84
CA GLY A 12 1.13 -1.42 6.73
C GLY A 12 1.80 -0.26 7.44
N TYR A 13 3.08 -0.06 7.14
CA TYR A 13 3.91 0.98 7.73
C TYR A 13 4.35 2.00 6.70
N LEU A 14 4.49 3.26 7.10
CA LEU A 14 5.05 4.29 6.23
C LEU A 14 6.55 4.02 6.01
N GLY A 15 6.97 3.93 4.75
CA GLY A 15 8.39 3.80 4.39
C GLY A 15 9.19 5.10 4.44
N ALA A 16 8.48 6.22 4.42
CA ALA A 16 9.02 7.57 4.52
C ALA A 16 7.90 8.51 5.00
N ASP A 17 8.28 9.72 5.42
CA ASP A 17 7.32 10.76 5.72
C ASP A 17 6.41 11.05 4.50
N PRO A 18 5.11 11.33 4.68
CA PRO A 18 4.20 11.63 3.59
C PRO A 18 4.65 12.86 2.78
N GLU A 19 4.56 12.76 1.45
CA GLU A 19 4.91 13.87 0.56
C GLU A 19 3.65 14.67 0.20
N LEU A 20 3.56 15.91 0.70
CA LEU A 20 2.48 16.84 0.37
C LEU A 20 2.87 17.78 -0.78
N ARG A 21 2.02 17.84 -1.80
CA ARG A 21 2.17 18.74 -2.96
C ARG A 21 0.85 19.45 -3.25
N TYR A 22 0.90 20.51 -4.05
CA TYR A 22 -0.28 21.23 -4.52
C TYR A 22 -0.35 21.17 -6.04
N THR A 23 -1.54 20.92 -6.59
CA THR A 23 -1.78 20.99 -8.03
C THR A 23 -1.69 22.45 -8.52
N PRO A 24 -1.57 22.71 -9.84
CA PRO A 24 -1.65 24.08 -10.37
C PRO A 24 -2.95 24.81 -10.01
N SER A 25 -4.03 24.06 -9.76
CA SER A 25 -5.33 24.59 -9.29
C SER A 25 -5.37 24.82 -7.77
N GLY A 26 -4.29 24.54 -7.03
CA GLY A 26 -4.19 24.76 -5.58
C GLY A 26 -4.75 23.64 -4.71
N ALA A 27 -5.12 22.48 -5.28
CA ALA A 27 -5.60 21.35 -4.48
C ALA A 27 -4.44 20.60 -3.83
N ALA A 28 -4.57 20.28 -2.54
CA ALA A 28 -3.58 19.51 -1.80
C ALA A 28 -3.63 18.02 -2.19
N VAL A 29 -2.46 17.42 -2.42
CA VAL A 29 -2.27 16.01 -2.77
C VAL A 29 -1.16 15.42 -1.91
N ALA A 30 -1.48 14.40 -1.12
CA ALA A 30 -0.53 13.66 -0.31
C ALA A 30 -0.19 12.30 -0.95
N ASN A 31 1.10 11.95 -0.99
CA ASN A 31 1.56 10.63 -1.41
C ASN A 31 2.13 9.88 -0.21
N PHE A 32 1.71 8.63 -0.06
CA PHE A 32 2.17 7.73 0.99
C PHE A 32 2.88 6.54 0.33
N ARG A 33 4.01 6.13 0.90
CA ARG A 33 4.67 4.86 0.56
C ARG A 33 4.39 3.89 1.70
N ILE A 34 3.66 2.81 1.44
CA ILE A 34 3.19 1.89 2.48
C ILE A 34 3.81 0.52 2.25
N ALA A 35 4.65 0.07 3.18
CA ALA A 35 5.11 -1.31 3.22
C ALA A 35 4.05 -2.22 3.83
N THR A 36 3.59 -3.22 3.09
CA THR A 36 2.74 -4.30 3.60
C THR A 36 3.53 -5.60 3.64
N LYS A 37 3.41 -6.36 4.74
CA LYS A 37 4.16 -7.61 4.93
C LYS A 37 3.23 -8.80 4.87
N ASP A 38 3.55 -9.75 4.00
CA ASP A 38 2.92 -11.07 3.96
C ASP A 38 3.87 -12.09 4.59
N GLN A 39 3.37 -12.84 5.57
CA GLN A 39 4.07 -13.98 6.16
C GLN A 39 3.33 -15.26 5.83
N TRP A 40 4.05 -16.27 5.33
CA TRP A 40 3.49 -17.59 5.05
C TRP A 40 4.50 -18.69 5.33
N THR A 41 4.02 -19.92 5.52
CA THR A 41 4.90 -21.09 5.63
C THR A 41 5.02 -21.74 4.26
N SER A 42 6.24 -21.99 3.80
CA SER A 42 6.49 -22.69 2.54
C SER A 42 6.14 -24.18 2.64
N LYS A 43 6.15 -24.89 1.51
CA LYS A 43 5.83 -26.33 1.48
C LYS A 43 6.88 -27.16 2.24
N GLU A 44 8.09 -26.64 2.37
CA GLU A 44 9.22 -27.21 3.10
C GLU A 44 9.14 -26.95 4.61
N GLY A 45 8.14 -26.19 5.08
CA GLY A 45 7.91 -25.89 6.50
C GLY A 45 8.62 -24.64 7.00
N GLU A 46 9.33 -23.91 6.14
CA GLU A 46 10.04 -22.68 6.50
C GLU A 46 9.09 -21.49 6.55
N LYS A 47 9.23 -20.62 7.56
CA LYS A 47 8.52 -19.34 7.59
C LYS A 47 9.19 -18.36 6.65
N GLN A 48 8.41 -17.82 5.72
CA GLN A 48 8.82 -16.81 4.76
C GLN A 48 8.12 -15.49 5.06
N GLU A 49 8.80 -14.39 4.76
CA GLU A 49 8.25 -13.03 4.84
C GLU A 49 8.55 -12.29 3.52
N ARG A 50 7.55 -11.61 2.96
CA ARG A 50 7.72 -10.72 1.81
C ARG A 50 7.12 -9.35 2.11
N THR A 51 7.87 -8.31 1.75
CA THR A 51 7.39 -6.93 1.82
C THR A 51 7.00 -6.46 0.43
N GLU A 52 5.77 -5.97 0.29
CA GLU A 52 5.26 -5.25 -0.88
C GLU A 52 5.25 -3.74 -0.58
N TRP A 53 5.35 -2.90 -1.61
CA TRP A 53 5.49 -1.44 -1.53
C TRP A 53 4.51 -0.70 -2.42
#